data_AF-A0A0F8XMD3-F1
#
_entry.id   AF-A0A0F8XMD3-F1
#
_cell.length_a   1.000
_cell.length_b   1.000
_cell.length_c   1.000
_cell.angle_alpha   90.00
_cell.angle_beta   90.00
_cell.angle_gamma   90.00
#
_symmetry.space_group_name_H-M   'P 1'
#
loop_
_entity.id
_entity.type
_entity.pdbx_description
1 polymer ?
#
loop_
_entity_poly.entity_id
_entity_poly.type
_entity_poly.pdbx_seq_one_letter_code
_entity_poly.pdbx_strand_id
1 'polypeptide(L)'
;MFSRIIVPALVAVLAQPSVASEPIQIGSRLELFVDHHLIEKLDGAELRLHHPVPREVAIVHDRPWEGNGSMYTTVFRDGRRYRMY
;
A
#
# COMPACT_ATOMS: atom_id res chain seq x y z
N MET A 1 -33.90 25.92 54.75
CA MET A 1 -32.42 25.86 54.79
C MET A 1 -32.04 24.52 54.14
N PHE A 2 -31.55 24.57 52.91
CA PHE A 2 -31.53 23.43 51.98
C PHE A 2 -30.52 22.35 52.35
N SER A 3 -30.94 21.10 52.13
CA SER A 3 -30.25 19.83 52.40
C SER A 3 -28.88 19.76 51.74
N ARG A 4 -27.88 19.27 52.49
CA ARG A 4 -26.52 18.98 52.02
C ARG A 4 -26.38 17.47 51.79
N ILE A 5 -25.57 17.14 50.79
CA ILE A 5 -24.87 15.86 50.55
C ILE A 5 -25.65 14.84 49.68
N ILE A 6 -25.43 14.92 48.36
CA ILE A 6 -25.30 13.74 47.49
C ILE A 6 -24.08 13.97 46.59
N VAL A 7 -22.91 13.53 47.05
CA VAL A 7 -21.73 13.27 46.22
C VAL A 7 -21.20 11.95 46.75
N PRO A 8 -21.45 10.81 46.07
CA PRO A 8 -20.58 10.46 44.96
C PRO A 8 -21.30 9.68 43.86
N ALA A 9 -21.53 10.30 42.69
CA ALA A 9 -21.94 9.55 41.50
C ALA A 9 -21.20 10.00 40.23
N LEU A 10 -20.18 10.85 40.34
CA LEU A 10 -19.53 11.47 39.17
C LEU A 10 -18.18 10.83 38.79
N VAL A 11 -17.67 9.84 39.52
CA VAL A 11 -16.34 9.25 39.27
C VAL A 11 -16.36 8.00 38.38
N ALA A 12 -17.54 7.54 37.93
CA ALA A 12 -17.64 6.31 37.12
C ALA A 12 -17.69 6.53 35.58
N VAL A 13 -17.57 7.78 35.09
CA VAL A 13 -17.74 8.11 33.66
C VAL A 13 -16.39 8.21 32.91
N LEU A 14 -15.36 7.47 33.33
CA LEU A 14 -14.04 7.54 32.68
C LEU A 14 -13.48 6.18 32.19
N ALA A 15 -14.17 5.07 32.46
CA ALA A 15 -13.76 3.76 31.97
C ALA A 15 -14.65 3.34 30.80
N GLN A 16 -14.49 3.98 29.63
CA GLN A 16 -15.05 3.43 28.41
C GLN A 16 -14.20 2.23 27.96
N PRO A 17 -14.81 1.06 27.67
CA PRO A 17 -14.07 -0.05 27.10
C PRO A 17 -13.57 0.36 25.72
N SER A 18 -12.27 0.18 25.45
CA SER A 18 -11.74 0.37 24.10
C SER A 18 -12.30 -0.75 23.22
N VAL A 19 -13.17 -0.40 22.27
CA VAL A 19 -13.59 -1.33 21.22
C VAL A 19 -12.47 -1.38 20.19
N ALA A 20 -11.85 -2.55 20.02
CA ALA A 20 -10.90 -2.77 18.94
C ALA A 20 -11.63 -2.74 17.59
N SER A 21 -10.96 -2.24 16.55
CA SER A 21 -11.47 -2.33 15.18
C SER A 21 -11.70 -3.78 14.79
N GLU A 22 -12.71 -4.05 13.96
CA GLU A 22 -12.92 -5.38 13.41
C GLU A 22 -11.70 -5.79 12.57
N PRO A 23 -11.20 -7.04 12.72
CA PRO A 23 -10.09 -7.54 11.91
C PRO A 23 -10.44 -7.54 10.42
N ILE A 24 -9.53 -7.05 9.59
CA ILE A 24 -9.66 -7.10 8.13
C ILE A 24 -9.40 -8.53 7.65
N GLN A 25 -10.35 -9.13 6.92
CA GLN A 25 -10.22 -10.47 6.35
C GLN A 25 -9.34 -10.46 5.08
N ILE A 26 -8.09 -10.92 5.22
CA ILE A 26 -7.13 -11.03 4.11
C ILE A 26 -7.23 -12.38 3.38
N GLY A 27 -7.39 -13.48 4.12
CA GLY A 27 -7.42 -14.83 3.55
C GLY A 27 -6.08 -15.25 2.93
N SER A 28 -6.10 -15.77 1.70
CA SER A 28 -4.90 -16.22 0.96
C SER A 28 -4.42 -15.22 -0.11
N ARG A 29 -4.95 -13.99 -0.11
CA ARG A 29 -4.64 -12.98 -1.12
C ARG A 29 -3.23 -12.42 -0.92
N LEU A 30 -2.55 -12.11 -2.02
CA LEU A 30 -1.34 -11.28 -1.99
C LEU A 30 -1.78 -9.81 -1.93
N GLU A 31 -1.46 -9.14 -0.84
CA GLU A 31 -1.78 -7.72 -0.61
C GLU A 31 -0.52 -6.86 -0.67
N LEU A 32 -0.68 -5.61 -1.10
CA LEU A 32 0.40 -4.62 -1.12
C LEU A 32 0.32 -3.70 0.11
N PHE A 33 1.46 -3.30 0.65
CA PHE A 33 1.55 -2.31 1.73
C PHE A 33 1.83 -0.91 1.17
N VAL A 34 0.83 -0.34 0.50
CA VAL A 34 0.96 0.94 -0.22
C VAL A 34 0.23 2.10 0.44
N ASP A 35 -0.53 1.83 1.50
CA ASP A 35 -1.33 2.80 2.24
C ASP A 35 -1.56 2.35 3.70
N HIS A 36 -2.40 3.09 4.42
CA HIS A 36 -2.73 2.81 5.82
C HIS A 36 -3.92 1.87 6.02
N HIS A 37 -4.45 1.25 4.95
CA HIS A 37 -5.57 0.33 5.11
C HIS A 37 -5.16 -0.92 5.88
N LEU A 38 -3.98 -1.48 5.57
CA LEU A 38 -3.42 -2.64 6.25
C LEU A 38 -2.27 -2.27 7.22
N ILE A 39 -1.88 -1.00 7.28
CA ILE A 39 -0.78 -0.51 8.11
C ILE A 39 -1.34 0.32 9.25
N GLU A 40 -1.34 -0.24 10.45
CA GLU A 40 -1.71 0.47 11.68
C GLU A 40 -0.66 1.54 12.05
N LYS A 41 0.63 1.20 11.95
CA LYS A 41 1.72 2.08 12.38
C LYS A 41 3.00 1.88 11.57
N LEU A 42 3.76 2.97 11.41
CA LEU A 42 5.11 2.98 10.88
C LEU A 42 6.06 3.54 11.95
N ASP A 43 7.08 2.78 12.34
CA ASP A 43 8.10 3.19 13.31
C ASP A 43 9.46 3.29 12.63
N GLY A 44 9.94 4.51 12.41
CA GLY A 44 11.18 4.75 11.68
C GLY A 44 11.11 4.36 10.19
N ALA A 45 9.91 4.31 9.62
CA ALA A 45 9.65 3.95 8.23
C ALA A 45 8.67 4.94 7.58
N GLU A 46 8.69 5.02 6.24
CA GLU A 46 7.77 5.84 5.45
C GLU A 46 7.28 5.08 4.22
N LEU A 47 6.05 5.37 3.79
CA LEU A 47 5.57 4.97 2.49
C LEU A 47 6.17 5.92 1.45
N ARG A 48 6.99 5.39 0.56
CA ARG A 48 7.67 6.17 -0.48
C ARG A 48 7.43 5.56 -1.84
N LEU A 49 6.92 6.39 -2.76
CA LEU A 49 6.83 6.00 -4.16
C LEU A 49 8.25 5.85 -4.74
N HIS A 50 8.54 4.66 -5.26
CA HIS A 50 9.78 4.42 -5.97
C HIS A 50 9.79 5.25 -7.25
N HIS A 51 10.82 6.08 -7.39
CA HIS A 51 11.01 6.85 -8.62
C HIS A 51 11.75 5.97 -9.62
N PRO A 52 11.30 5.91 -10.89
CA PRO A 52 12.07 5.25 -11.92
C PRO A 52 13.42 5.97 -12.00
N VAL A 53 14.49 5.21 -11.81
CA VAL A 53 15.83 5.73 -12.00
C VAL A 53 16.16 5.50 -13.47
N PRO A 54 16.45 6.55 -14.26
CA PRO A 54 16.87 6.38 -15.63
C PRO A 54 18.02 5.36 -15.72
N ARG A 55 17.93 4.52 -16.74
CA ARG A 55 18.92 3.51 -17.07
C ARG A 55 19.35 3.71 -18.52
N GLU A 56 20.23 2.84 -18.96
CA GLU A 56 20.70 2.79 -20.33
C GLU A 56 19.53 2.51 -21.28
N VAL A 57 19.65 2.96 -22.52
CA VAL A 57 18.68 2.61 -23.56
C VAL A 57 18.85 1.14 -23.91
N ALA A 58 17.92 0.30 -23.46
CA ALA A 58 17.96 -1.15 -23.69
C ALA A 58 17.56 -1.54 -25.12
N ILE A 59 16.65 -0.79 -25.74
CA ILE A 59 16.12 -1.03 -27.08
C ILE A 59 16.09 0.31 -27.81
N VAL A 60 16.72 0.35 -28.98
CA VAL A 60 16.71 1.50 -29.89
C VAL A 60 15.76 1.17 -31.04
N HIS A 61 14.86 2.10 -31.34
CA HIS A 61 13.96 2.04 -32.49
C HIS A 61 14.41 3.08 -33.53
N ASP A 62 15.38 2.73 -34.37
CA ASP A 62 16.00 3.65 -35.34
C ASP A 62 15.73 3.27 -36.80
N ARG A 63 15.00 2.19 -37.05
CA ARG A 63 14.69 1.76 -38.41
C ARG A 63 13.47 2.49 -38.98
N PRO A 64 13.41 2.70 -40.31
CA PRO A 64 12.30 3.42 -40.96
C PRO A 64 10.91 2.82 -40.71
N TRP A 65 10.83 1.54 -40.35
CA TRP A 65 9.58 0.83 -40.06
C TRP A 65 9.20 0.79 -38.57
N GLU A 66 10.07 1.25 -37.67
CA GLU A 66 9.90 1.19 -36.20
C GLU A 66 9.21 2.45 -35.65
N GLY A 67 8.16 2.92 -36.32
CA GLY A 67 7.46 4.16 -35.96
C GLY A 67 6.85 4.16 -34.54
N ASN A 68 6.02 5.16 -34.24
CA ASN A 68 5.44 5.41 -32.90
C ASN A 68 4.65 4.23 -32.25
N GLY A 69 4.45 3.11 -32.96
CA GLY A 69 3.75 1.93 -32.48
C GLY A 69 4.63 0.87 -31.79
N SER A 70 5.96 1.00 -31.79
CA SER A 70 6.87 -0.02 -31.27
C SER A 70 6.92 -0.15 -29.73
N MET A 71 6.00 0.48 -29.00
CA MET A 71 6.06 0.61 -27.53
C MET A 71 5.44 -0.55 -26.74
N TYR A 72 4.89 -1.57 -27.39
CA TYR A 72 4.24 -2.68 -26.71
C TYR A 72 4.83 -3.99 -27.19
N THR A 73 5.86 -4.45 -26.50
CA THR A 73 6.46 -5.74 -26.78
C THR A 73 6.23 -6.73 -25.66
N THR A 74 6.01 -7.99 -26.02
CA THR A 74 5.93 -9.09 -25.06
C THR A 74 7.26 -9.84 -25.03
N VAL A 75 7.92 -9.83 -23.88
CA VAL A 75 9.15 -10.62 -23.65
C VAL A 75 8.81 -11.89 -22.90
N PHE A 76 9.17 -13.04 -23.46
CA PHE A 76 8.98 -14.32 -22.80
C PHE A 76 10.15 -15.27 -23.06
N ARG A 77 10.32 -16.24 -22.15
CA ARG A 77 11.34 -17.27 -22.26
C ARG A 77 10.90 -18.35 -23.24
N ASP A 78 11.71 -18.60 -24.26
CA ASP A 78 11.58 -19.71 -25.20
C ASP A 78 12.81 -20.63 -25.06
N GLY A 79 12.68 -21.67 -24.24
CA GLY A 79 13.74 -22.61 -23.91
C GLY A 79 14.98 -21.95 -23.30
N ARG A 80 16.07 -21.89 -24.07
CA ARG A 80 17.35 -21.26 -23.68
C ARG A 80 17.47 -19.78 -24.09
N ARG A 81 16.45 -19.20 -24.74
CA ARG A 81 16.45 -17.82 -25.22
C ARG A 81 15.28 -17.05 -24.63
N TYR A 82 15.36 -15.73 -24.71
CA TYR A 82 14.22 -14.84 -24.55
C TYR A 82 13.85 -14.30 -25.93
N ARG A 83 12.55 -14.18 -26.18
CA ARG A 83 12.01 -13.58 -27.41
C ARG A 83 11.15 -12.39 -27.06
N MET A 84 11.17 -11.43 -27.97
CA MET A 84 10.50 -10.15 -27.90
C MET A 84 9.74 -9.97 -29.21
N TYR A 85 8.44 -9.70 -29.13
CA TYR A 85 7.52 -9.53 -30.26
C TYR A 85 6.71 -8.26 -30.12
#